data_AF-A0A5D6XX80-F1
#
_entry.id   AF-A0A5D6XX80-F1
#
_cell.length_a   1.000
_cell.length_b   1.000
_cell.length_c   1.000
_cell.angle_alpha   90.00
_cell.angle_beta   90.00
_cell.angle_gamma   90.00
#
_symmetry.space_group_name_H-M   'P 1'
#
loop_
_entity.id
_entity.type
_entity.pdbx_description
1 polymer ?
#
loop_
_entity_poly.entity_id
_entity_poly.type
_entity_poly.pdbx_seq_one_letter_code
_entity_poly.pdbx_strand_id
1 'polypeptide(L)'
;MASYFELATGDFFGATAGAGSEVKWMMTKGIGLQREWCLAHLLNAATEFAFGIEAKATTKNIDMTQLVEDLRRTVRIVRDVSTMGSLFESLCQLEAMDKAVRLANFQAHRFLGLTKLVQSVLDK
;
A
#
# COMPACT_ATOMS: atom_id res chain seq x y z
N MET A 1 3.77 10.84 -27.17
CA MET A 1 3.68 11.75 -26.00
C MET A 1 4.85 12.73 -25.99
N ALA A 2 6.11 12.28 -26.04
CA ALA A 2 7.27 13.17 -26.28
C ALA A 2 7.22 13.88 -27.66
N SER A 3 6.72 13.17 -28.68
CA SER A 3 6.51 13.72 -30.04
C SER A 3 5.56 14.91 -30.13
N TYR A 4 4.65 15.09 -29.16
CA TYR A 4 3.79 16.28 -29.10
C TYR A 4 4.58 17.54 -28.77
N PHE A 5 5.71 17.37 -28.07
CA PHE A 5 6.65 18.43 -27.71
C PHE A 5 7.86 18.44 -28.65
N GLU A 6 7.81 17.72 -29.77
CA GLU A 6 8.91 17.59 -30.73
C GLU A 6 10.22 17.04 -30.12
N LEU A 7 10.12 16.31 -29.00
CA LEU A 7 11.27 15.73 -28.31
C LEU A 7 11.60 14.33 -28.85
N ALA A 8 12.89 14.08 -29.05
CA ALA A 8 13.49 12.80 -29.37
C ALA A 8 14.11 12.15 -28.12
N THR A 9 14.43 10.84 -28.20
CA THR A 9 15.07 10.12 -27.08
C THR A 9 16.37 10.78 -26.60
N GLY A 10 17.14 11.38 -27.51
CA GLY A 10 18.40 12.06 -27.18
C GLY A 10 18.24 13.32 -26.31
N ASP A 11 17.03 13.86 -26.21
CA ASP A 11 16.73 15.03 -25.39
C ASP A 11 16.51 14.68 -23.91
N PHE A 12 16.52 13.40 -23.58
CA PHE A 12 16.30 12.90 -22.22
C PHE A 12 17.59 12.31 -21.65
N PHE A 13 17.94 12.72 -20.44
CA PHE A 13 19.06 12.15 -19.69
C PHE A 13 18.72 10.78 -19.07
N GLY A 14 17.46 10.60 -18.67
CA GLY A 14 17.00 9.37 -18.01
C GLY A 14 15.54 9.48 -17.58
N ALA A 15 15.05 8.46 -16.87
CA ALA A 15 13.69 8.42 -16.35
C ALA A 15 13.65 7.91 -14.91
N THR A 16 12.84 8.55 -14.07
CA THR A 16 12.58 8.11 -12.69
C THR A 16 11.17 7.56 -12.60
N ALA A 17 11.02 6.29 -12.22
CA ALA A 17 9.72 5.63 -12.18
C ALA A 17 9.59 4.57 -11.06
N GLY A 18 8.35 4.27 -10.66
CA GLY A 18 8.04 3.20 -9.68
C GLY A 18 8.18 1.78 -10.25
N ALA A 19 8.05 0.72 -9.43
CA ALA A 19 8.35 -0.67 -9.81
C ALA A 19 7.53 -1.32 -10.94
N GLY A 20 6.49 -0.65 -11.47
CA GLY A 20 5.59 -1.25 -12.45
C GLY A 20 6.35 -1.88 -13.63
N SER A 21 6.04 -3.14 -13.96
CA SER A 21 6.71 -3.91 -15.02
C SER A 21 6.53 -3.26 -16.39
N GLU A 22 5.33 -2.79 -16.70
CA GLU A 22 5.02 -2.06 -17.93
C GLU A 22 5.80 -0.75 -18.02
N VAL A 23 5.86 0.01 -16.93
CA VAL A 23 6.62 1.27 -16.87
C VAL A 23 8.12 0.99 -16.99
N LYS A 24 8.63 -0.09 -16.37
CA LYS A 24 10.01 -0.54 -16.56
C LYS A 24 10.31 -0.81 -18.03
N TRP A 25 9.44 -1.58 -18.68
CA TRP A 25 9.61 -1.93 -20.07
C TRP A 25 9.55 -0.69 -20.96
N MET A 26 8.54 0.17 -20.76
CA MET A 26 8.40 1.40 -21.53
C MET A 26 9.63 2.30 -21.41
N MET A 27 10.15 2.52 -20.19
CA MET A 27 11.33 3.37 -20.00
C MET A 27 12.59 2.75 -20.62
N THR A 28 12.85 1.47 -20.36
CA THR A 28 14.14 0.84 -20.69
C THR A 28 14.21 0.23 -22.09
N LYS A 29 13.08 -0.24 -22.63
CA LYS A 29 12.99 -0.93 -23.93
C LYS A 29 12.17 -0.15 -24.95
N GLY A 30 11.07 0.47 -24.53
CA GLY A 30 10.25 1.28 -25.41
C GLY A 30 10.94 2.58 -25.84
N ILE A 31 11.37 3.38 -24.87
CA ILE A 31 12.02 4.68 -25.09
C ILE A 31 13.55 4.55 -25.09
N GLY A 32 14.10 3.56 -24.37
CA GLY A 32 15.54 3.30 -24.33
C GLY A 32 16.32 4.15 -23.32
N LEU A 33 15.66 4.67 -22.29
CA LEU A 33 16.26 5.52 -21.26
C LEU A 33 16.88 4.67 -20.13
N GLN A 34 17.94 5.21 -19.52
CA GLN A 34 18.37 4.73 -18.22
C GLN A 34 17.29 5.06 -17.18
N ARG A 35 16.91 4.03 -16.41
CA ARG A 35 15.83 4.13 -15.44
C ARG A 35 16.38 4.11 -14.03
N GLU A 36 16.03 5.14 -13.27
CA GLU A 36 16.19 5.18 -11.83
C GLU A 36 14.88 4.87 -11.10
N TRP A 37 15.03 4.40 -9.87
CA TRP A 37 13.90 4.14 -9.00
C TRP A 37 13.37 5.43 -8.40
N CYS A 38 12.05 5.61 -8.44
CA CYS A 38 11.40 6.70 -7.73
C CYS A 38 11.68 6.60 -6.23
N LEU A 39 12.20 7.69 -5.64
CA LEU A 39 12.54 7.76 -4.22
C LEU A 39 11.35 7.43 -3.31
N ALA A 40 10.15 7.95 -3.63
CA ALA A 40 8.94 7.62 -2.88
C ALA A 40 8.63 6.11 -2.91
N HIS A 41 8.88 5.45 -4.04
CA HIS A 41 8.70 4.02 -4.16
C HIS A 41 9.75 3.22 -3.37
N LEU A 42 11.02 3.66 -3.40
CA LEU A 42 12.08 3.06 -2.60
C LEU A 42 11.79 3.16 -1.10
N LEU A 43 11.36 4.34 -0.63
CA LEU A 43 11.03 4.57 0.76
C LEU A 43 9.83 3.72 1.20
N ASN A 44 8.80 3.60 0.37
CA ASN A 44 7.68 2.71 0.65
C ASN A 44 8.13 1.25 0.75
N ALA A 45 8.90 0.76 -0.23
CA ALA A 45 9.40 -0.62 -0.21
C ALA A 45 10.30 -0.88 1.00
N ALA A 46 11.17 0.07 1.37
CA ALA A 46 11.99 -0.02 2.57
C ALA A 46 11.15 -0.07 3.85
N THR A 47 10.06 0.72 3.90
CA THR A 47 9.11 0.69 5.02
C THR A 47 8.38 -0.65 5.07
N GLU A 48 7.85 -1.14 3.96
CA GLU A 48 7.20 -2.46 3.89
C GLU A 48 8.14 -3.58 4.34
N PHE A 49 9.40 -3.53 3.92
CA PHE A 49 10.43 -4.46 4.34
C PHE A 49 10.73 -4.37 5.85
N ALA A 50 10.94 -3.16 6.38
CA ALA A 50 11.26 -2.94 7.79
C ALA A 50 10.13 -3.35 8.75
N PHE A 51 8.88 -3.17 8.32
CA PHE A 51 7.68 -3.58 9.03
C PHE A 51 7.29 -5.03 8.77
N GLY A 52 8.06 -5.73 7.93
CA GLY A 52 7.88 -7.15 7.65
C GLY A 52 6.52 -7.46 7.02
N ILE A 53 6.07 -6.59 6.12
CA ILE A 53 4.91 -6.81 5.23
C ILE A 53 5.19 -7.93 4.22
N GLU A 54 6.47 -8.14 3.89
CA GLU A 54 6.98 -9.26 3.09
C GLU A 54 6.93 -10.60 3.86
N ALA A 55 7.27 -11.70 3.17
CA ALA A 55 7.13 -13.05 3.70
C ALA A 55 7.82 -13.25 5.06
N LYS A 56 7.10 -13.88 6.00
CA LYS A 56 7.56 -14.16 7.38
C LYS A 56 8.89 -14.93 7.46
N ALA A 57 9.26 -15.66 6.41
CA ALA A 57 10.51 -16.43 6.37
C ALA A 57 11.78 -15.54 6.28
N THR A 58 11.66 -14.28 5.83
CA THR A 58 12.80 -13.38 5.61
C THR A 58 12.79 -12.15 6.51
N THR A 59 11.74 -11.96 7.31
CA THR A 59 11.62 -10.79 8.20
C THR A 59 12.64 -10.85 9.33
N LYS A 60 13.25 -9.69 9.62
CA LYS A 60 14.07 -9.48 10.82
C LYS A 60 13.27 -8.87 11.98
N ASN A 61 11.98 -8.58 11.77
CA ASN A 61 11.10 -7.92 12.73
C ASN A 61 9.86 -8.79 12.96
N ILE A 62 10.04 -9.87 13.74
CA ILE A 62 9.02 -10.91 13.95
C ILE A 62 7.77 -10.34 14.62
N ASP A 63 7.94 -9.45 15.60
CA ASP A 63 6.85 -8.86 16.36
C ASP A 63 5.96 -7.97 15.47
N MET A 64 6.56 -7.09 14.66
CA MET A 64 5.78 -6.26 13.73
C MET A 64 5.14 -7.08 12.62
N THR A 65 5.82 -8.10 12.09
CA THR A 65 5.21 -9.01 11.11
C THR A 65 3.99 -9.71 11.71
N GLN A 66 4.08 -10.18 12.96
CA GLN A 66 2.97 -10.85 13.63
C GLN A 66 1.79 -9.90 13.83
N LEU A 67 2.05 -8.67 14.31
CA LEU A 67 1.04 -7.63 14.44
C LEU A 67 0.34 -7.30 13.11
N VAL A 68 1.10 -7.14 12.02
CA VAL A 68 0.55 -6.86 10.69
C VAL A 68 -0.32 -8.02 10.20
N GLU A 69 0.08 -9.27 10.43
CA GLU A 69 -0.74 -10.44 10.08
C GLU A 69 -2.04 -10.51 10.89
N ASP A 70 -1.97 -10.22 12.19
CA ASP A 70 -3.16 -10.17 13.04
C ASP A 70 -4.11 -9.05 12.60
N LEU A 71 -3.59 -7.87 12.25
CA LEU A 71 -4.38 -6.78 11.67
C LEU A 71 -5.00 -7.17 10.32
N ARG A 72 -4.23 -7.80 9.41
CA ARG A 72 -4.75 -8.31 8.12
C ARG A 72 -5.87 -9.31 8.32
N ARG A 73 -5.71 -10.23 9.27
CA ARG A 73 -6.74 -11.21 9.64
C ARG A 73 -7.98 -10.51 10.16
N THR A 74 -7.84 -9.56 11.08
CA THR A 74 -8.97 -8.78 11.62
C THR A 74 -9.70 -8.03 10.52
N VAL A 75 -8.98 -7.32 9.64
CA VAL A 75 -9.60 -6.62 8.49
C VAL A 75 -10.34 -7.59 7.57
N ARG A 76 -9.77 -8.76 7.26
CA ARG A 76 -10.45 -9.78 6.47
C ARG A 76 -11.69 -10.30 7.16
N ILE A 77 -11.60 -10.67 8.44
CA ILE A 77 -12.75 -11.13 9.22
C ILE A 77 -13.82 -10.06 9.19
N VAL A 78 -13.52 -8.81 9.56
CA VAL A 78 -14.50 -7.71 9.56
C VAL A 78 -15.10 -7.49 8.18
N ARG A 79 -14.30 -7.51 7.11
CA ARG A 79 -14.82 -7.35 5.74
C ARG A 79 -15.70 -8.53 5.34
N ASP A 80 -15.24 -9.75 5.54
CA ASP A 80 -15.95 -10.96 5.16
C ASP A 80 -17.24 -11.12 5.99
N VAL A 81 -17.19 -10.74 7.27
CA VAL A 81 -18.32 -10.62 8.20
C VAL A 81 -19.27 -9.47 7.83
N SER A 82 -18.76 -8.34 7.34
CA SER A 82 -19.61 -7.25 6.83
C SER A 82 -20.36 -7.68 5.56
N THR A 83 -19.78 -8.60 4.78
CA THR A 83 -20.52 -9.36 3.74
C THR A 83 -21.46 -10.43 4.32
N MET A 84 -21.31 -10.80 5.59
CA MET A 84 -22.10 -11.84 6.29
C MET A 84 -23.18 -11.29 7.24
N GLY A 85 -23.44 -9.98 7.25
CA GLY A 85 -24.56 -9.36 7.96
C GLY A 85 -24.22 -8.75 9.33
N SER A 86 -24.89 -9.20 10.40
CA SER A 86 -25.09 -8.44 11.64
C SER A 86 -23.90 -8.38 12.62
N LEU A 87 -22.82 -9.12 12.41
CA LEU A 87 -21.74 -9.20 13.41
C LEU A 87 -20.94 -7.89 13.55
N PHE A 88 -20.86 -7.05 12.51
CA PHE A 88 -20.35 -5.68 12.68
C PHE A 88 -21.26 -4.85 13.60
N GLU A 89 -22.58 -4.94 13.41
CA GLU A 89 -23.56 -4.27 14.26
C GLU A 89 -23.52 -4.79 15.72
N SER A 90 -23.31 -6.10 15.91
CA SER A 90 -23.13 -6.72 17.21
C SER A 90 -21.85 -6.28 17.92
N LEU A 91 -20.75 -6.07 17.18
CA LEU A 91 -19.49 -5.56 17.73
C LEU A 91 -19.59 -4.08 18.12
N CYS A 92 -20.25 -3.24 17.30
CA CYS A 92 -20.54 -1.85 17.67
C CYS A 92 -21.41 -1.77 18.94
N GLN A 93 -22.40 -2.66 19.08
CA GLN A 93 -23.22 -2.76 20.29
C GLN A 93 -22.40 -3.20 21.52
N LEU A 94 -21.43 -4.10 21.35
CA LEU A 94 -20.58 -4.61 22.44
C LEU A 94 -19.63 -3.52 22.99
N GLU A 95 -19.14 -2.62 22.13
CA GLU A 95 -18.27 -1.50 22.52
C GLU A 95 -19.03 -0.19 22.86
N ALA A 96 -20.37 -0.24 22.96
CA ALA A 96 -21.22 0.94 23.17
C ALA A 96 -21.01 2.06 22.12
N MET A 97 -20.62 1.69 20.90
CA MET A 97 -20.52 2.60 19.77
C MET A 97 -21.86 2.73 19.05
N ASP A 98 -22.21 3.96 18.68
CA ASP A 98 -23.49 4.27 18.03
C ASP A 98 -23.60 3.58 16.66
N LYS A 99 -24.82 3.18 16.25
CA LYS A 99 -25.07 2.38 15.02
C LYS A 99 -24.66 3.07 13.71
N ALA A 100 -24.24 4.34 13.79
CA ALA A 100 -23.83 5.16 12.66
C ALA A 100 -22.36 5.00 12.25
N VAL A 101 -21.56 4.18 12.96
CA VAL A 101 -20.17 3.90 12.58
C VAL A 101 -20.15 3.09 11.29
N ARG A 102 -20.05 3.74 10.14
CA ARG A 102 -19.75 3.06 8.87
C ARG A 102 -18.26 2.77 8.83
N LEU A 103 -17.87 1.55 8.45
CA LEU A 103 -16.51 1.30 7.98
C LEU A 103 -16.25 2.26 6.83
N ALA A 104 -15.43 3.29 7.07
CA ALA A 104 -15.02 4.20 6.02
C ALA A 104 -14.38 3.37 4.92
N ASN A 105 -14.79 3.60 3.66
CA ASN A 105 -14.11 3.01 2.51
C ASN A 105 -12.64 3.45 2.56
N PHE A 106 -11.78 2.58 3.10
CA PHE A 106 -10.40 2.90 3.34
C PHE A 106 -9.64 2.74 2.03
N GLN A 107 -9.44 3.86 1.34
CA GLN A 107 -8.53 3.94 0.21
C GLN A 107 -7.31 4.78 0.62
N ALA A 108 -6.33 4.14 1.24
CA ALA A 108 -5.07 4.80 1.48
C ALA A 108 -4.35 5.09 0.16
N HIS A 109 -3.58 6.17 0.15
CA HIS A 109 -2.62 6.42 -0.93
C HIS A 109 -1.68 5.21 -1.04
N ARG A 110 -1.34 4.82 -2.28
CA ARG A 110 -0.61 3.59 -2.62
C ARG A 110 0.67 3.33 -1.81
N PHE A 111 1.29 4.38 -1.26
CA PHE A 111 2.54 4.33 -0.49
C PHE A 111 2.39 4.63 1.01
N LEU A 112 1.17 4.84 1.52
CA LEU A 112 0.91 5.24 2.92
C LEU A 112 -0.16 4.39 3.60
N GLY A 113 -0.47 3.22 3.02
CA GLY A 113 -1.44 2.27 3.57
C GLY A 113 -1.12 1.88 5.00
N LEU A 114 0.14 1.55 5.28
CA LEU A 114 0.56 1.11 6.60
C LEU A 114 0.53 2.25 7.63
N THR A 115 1.06 3.43 7.30
CA THR A 115 1.08 4.57 8.23
C THR A 115 -0.33 4.95 8.68
N LYS A 116 -1.28 5.04 7.73
CA LYS A 116 -2.67 5.33 8.07
C LYS A 116 -3.34 4.20 8.86
N LEU A 117 -3.03 2.94 8.56
CA LEU A 117 -3.53 1.80 9.33
C LEU A 117 -3.05 1.87 10.79
N VAL A 118 -1.76 2.07 11.00
CA VAL A 118 -1.19 2.21 12.35
C VAL A 118 -1.80 3.41 13.06
N GLN A 119 -1.90 4.56 12.39
CA GLN A 119 -2.54 5.75 12.94
C GLN A 119 -3.99 5.47 13.39
N SER A 120 -4.78 4.77 12.57
CA SER A 120 -6.18 4.44 12.93
C SER A 120 -6.32 3.52 14.15
N VAL A 121 -5.30 2.70 14.43
CA VAL A 121 -5.25 1.88 15.64
C VAL A 121 -4.83 2.70 16.86
N LEU A 122 -3.95 3.68 16.67
CA LEU A 122 -3.42 4.53 17.73
C LEU A 122 -4.38 5.64 18.16
N ASP A 123 -5.17 6.19 17.23
CA ASP A 123 -5.95 7.41 17.44
C ASP A 123 -7.29 7.25 18.18
N LYS A 124 -7.62 6.05 18.67
CA LYS A 124 -8.82 5.71 19.49
C LYS A 124 -10.08 6.55 19.23
#